data_AF-W9DQD7-F1
#
_entry.id   AF-W9DQD7-F1
#
_cell.length_a   1.000
_cell.length_b   1.000
_cell.length_c   1.000
_cell.angle_alpha   90.00
_cell.angle_beta   90.00
_cell.angle_gamma   90.00
#
_symmetry.space_group_name_H-M   'P 1'
#
loop_
_entity.id
_entity.type
_entity.pdbx_description
1 polymer ?
#
loop_
_entity_poly.entity_id
_entity_poly.type
_entity_poly.pdbx_seq_one_letter_code
_entity_poly.pdbx_strand_id
1 'polypeptide(L)'
;MNEKMRNDAYAIMSEAIAAVDPKACIYRSVVKNGLELLINGRSYDLSLYDNIYIISFGKASISMTKAMEEILGDSLTSGIAITKYGFSGPLSKVEVYEAGHPTPDDNSIIAGKKVHDFLESTGANDLILFLISGGGSALVTYPRKGISLTDMAKLTDGLIRSGATIDELNTVRKHLCSIKGGGLAKMAFPSESISLILSDVVGDPLDVIASGPTVPDTSTYGDFHEIIERYSITLSPAVAGVLEDGLEGVIEETPSSEAPVFEKTSHYLVGNNALALMEAENKASELGYNTMVLTSSVIGEAREVAKVFAAIAREERRRGTPIPLPACILAGGETTVTMKGKGLGGRCQEMALSFAIEVADLNDVLLLAAGTDGNDGTTDCAGAYADGETIQNGKNLQLDAHMFLSNNNSHGFFKETGDLIKTGPTGTNVMDIYIILVDMF
;
A
#
# COMPACT_ATOMS: atom_id res chain seq x y z
N MET A 1 5.30 30.36 -16.78
CA MET A 1 6.22 29.22 -16.72
C MET A 1 5.78 28.25 -15.62
N ASN A 2 5.62 28.71 -14.38
CA ASN A 2 5.10 27.89 -13.26
C ASN A 2 3.76 27.21 -13.58
N GLU A 3 2.83 27.87 -14.28
CA GLU A 3 1.54 27.25 -14.65
C GLU A 3 1.69 26.06 -15.62
N LYS A 4 2.62 26.13 -16.60
CA LYS A 4 2.91 25.02 -17.51
C LYS A 4 3.49 23.84 -16.72
N MET A 5 4.51 24.08 -15.90
CA MET A 5 5.14 23.03 -15.09
C MET A 5 4.12 22.38 -14.14
N ARG A 6 3.22 23.16 -13.54
CA ARG A 6 2.13 22.63 -12.69
C ARG A 6 1.16 21.74 -13.47
N ASN A 7 0.75 22.18 -14.67
CA ASN A 7 -0.11 21.36 -15.54
C ASN A 7 0.59 20.07 -15.99
N ASP A 8 1.87 20.15 -16.36
CA ASP A 8 2.68 18.99 -16.75
C ASP A 8 2.84 18.02 -15.58
N ALA A 9 3.22 18.51 -14.39
CA ALA A 9 3.36 17.70 -13.19
C ALA A 9 2.03 17.03 -12.81
N TYR A 10 0.90 17.73 -12.91
CA TYR A 10 -0.42 17.16 -12.67
C TYR A 10 -0.76 16.06 -13.68
N ALA A 11 -0.45 16.26 -14.97
CA ALA A 11 -0.67 15.28 -16.01
C ALA A 11 0.18 14.01 -15.79
N ILE A 12 1.45 14.18 -15.39
CA ILE A 12 2.36 13.09 -15.05
C ILE A 12 1.82 12.30 -13.84
N MET A 13 1.44 12.98 -12.76
CA MET A 13 0.83 12.35 -11.58
C MET A 13 -0.46 11.62 -11.94
N SER A 14 -1.32 12.22 -12.75
CA SER A 14 -2.61 11.64 -13.14
C SER A 14 -2.44 10.36 -13.95
N GLU A 15 -1.48 10.33 -14.89
CA GLU A 15 -1.15 9.11 -15.65
C GLU A 15 -0.60 8.01 -14.72
N ALA A 16 0.29 8.39 -13.81
CA ALA A 16 0.86 7.45 -12.83
C ALA A 16 -0.22 6.79 -11.96
N ILE A 17 -1.18 7.57 -11.46
CA ILE A 17 -2.30 7.08 -10.65
C ILE A 17 -3.25 6.23 -11.50
N ALA A 18 -3.56 6.65 -12.73
CA ALA A 18 -4.44 5.91 -13.63
C ALA A 18 -3.85 4.53 -13.99
N ALA A 19 -2.53 4.46 -14.18
CA ALA A 19 -1.83 3.22 -14.50
C ALA A 19 -1.92 2.16 -13.39
N VAL A 20 -2.03 2.59 -12.14
CA VAL A 20 -2.20 1.73 -10.96
C VAL A 20 -3.64 1.68 -10.45
N ASP A 21 -4.61 2.09 -11.26
CA ASP A 21 -6.01 1.78 -10.99
C ASP A 21 -6.17 0.25 -10.87
N PRO A 22 -6.90 -0.26 -9.85
CA PRO A 22 -6.92 -1.70 -9.61
C PRO A 22 -7.49 -2.52 -10.77
N LYS A 23 -8.42 -1.97 -11.58
CA LYS A 23 -8.90 -2.68 -12.77
C LYS A 23 -7.86 -2.66 -13.87
N ALA A 24 -7.24 -1.50 -14.10
CA ALA A 24 -6.18 -1.37 -15.09
C ALA A 24 -5.03 -2.35 -14.80
N CYS A 25 -4.62 -2.48 -13.54
CA CYS A 25 -3.65 -3.48 -13.08
C CYS A 25 -4.06 -4.91 -13.43
N ILE A 26 -5.33 -5.27 -13.19
CA ILE A 26 -5.85 -6.60 -13.50
C ILE A 26 -5.89 -6.85 -15.01
N TYR A 27 -6.46 -5.94 -15.82
CA TYR A 27 -6.51 -6.13 -17.28
C TYR A 27 -5.13 -6.17 -17.93
N ARG A 28 -4.15 -5.44 -17.37
CA ARG A 28 -2.76 -5.48 -17.83
C ARG A 28 -2.11 -6.82 -17.53
N SER A 29 -2.41 -7.39 -16.35
CA SER A 29 -1.72 -8.58 -15.84
C SER A 29 -2.39 -9.88 -16.27
N VAL A 30 -3.71 -9.86 -16.55
CA VAL A 30 -4.53 -11.05 -16.76
C VAL A 30 -5.26 -10.97 -18.09
N VAL A 31 -5.07 -11.98 -18.94
CA VAL A 31 -5.73 -12.12 -20.23
C VAL A 31 -6.32 -13.52 -20.35
N LYS A 32 -7.58 -13.64 -20.77
CA LYS A 32 -8.24 -14.93 -20.99
C LYS A 32 -8.50 -15.16 -22.48
N ASN A 33 -8.01 -16.28 -23.01
CA ASN A 33 -8.21 -16.73 -24.38
C ASN A 33 -8.95 -18.08 -24.39
N GLY A 34 -10.27 -18.07 -24.51
CA GLY A 34 -11.06 -19.31 -24.44
C GLY A 34 -11.01 -19.92 -23.03
N LEU A 35 -10.33 -21.06 -22.87
CA LEU A 35 -10.09 -21.71 -21.56
C LEU A 35 -8.67 -21.50 -21.06
N GLU A 36 -7.83 -20.74 -21.75
CA GLU A 36 -6.49 -20.41 -21.30
C GLU A 36 -6.51 -19.06 -20.55
N LEU A 37 -5.98 -19.04 -19.32
CA LEU A 37 -5.77 -17.83 -18.52
C LEU A 37 -4.28 -17.52 -18.46
N LEU A 38 -3.88 -16.39 -19.04
CA LEU A 38 -2.52 -15.88 -19.00
C LEU A 38 -2.41 -14.85 -17.87
N ILE A 39 -1.47 -15.06 -16.95
CA ILE A 39 -1.16 -14.13 -15.85
C ILE A 39 0.33 -13.79 -15.92
N ASN A 40 0.69 -12.53 -16.18
CA ASN A 40 2.07 -12.06 -16.38
C ASN A 40 2.92 -13.00 -17.27
N GLY A 41 2.32 -13.56 -18.32
CA GLY A 41 2.96 -14.44 -19.28
C GLY A 41 2.97 -15.94 -18.91
N ARG A 42 2.53 -16.33 -17.71
CA ARG A 42 2.33 -17.74 -17.35
C ARG A 42 0.91 -18.19 -17.73
N SER A 43 0.81 -19.34 -18.37
CA SER A 43 -0.45 -19.93 -18.81
C SER A 43 -1.01 -20.92 -17.80
N TYR A 44 -2.32 -20.85 -17.60
CA TYR A 44 -3.14 -21.75 -16.80
C TYR A 44 -4.30 -22.27 -17.64
N ASP A 45 -4.42 -23.58 -17.78
CA ASP A 45 -5.53 -24.22 -18.48
C ASP A 45 -6.72 -24.38 -17.54
N LEU A 46 -7.74 -23.56 -17.74
CA LEU A 46 -8.94 -23.56 -16.92
C LEU A 46 -9.77 -24.84 -17.03
N SER A 47 -9.55 -25.65 -18.08
CA SER A 47 -10.26 -26.93 -18.24
C SER A 47 -9.82 -28.01 -17.26
N LEU A 48 -8.69 -27.80 -16.58
CA LEU A 48 -8.15 -28.70 -15.57
C LEU A 48 -8.82 -28.55 -14.20
N TYR A 49 -9.63 -27.51 -14.02
CA TYR A 49 -10.28 -27.22 -12.74
C TYR A 49 -11.78 -27.46 -12.79
N ASP A 50 -12.32 -28.03 -11.72
CA ASP A 50 -13.75 -28.26 -11.55
C ASP A 50 -14.48 -26.94 -11.25
N ASN A 51 -13.89 -26.10 -10.39
CA ASN A 51 -14.40 -24.79 -10.03
C ASN A 51 -13.29 -23.74 -9.95
N ILE A 52 -13.68 -22.48 -10.20
CA ILE A 52 -12.80 -21.33 -10.04
C ILE A 52 -13.45 -20.38 -9.05
N TYR A 53 -12.72 -20.03 -8.00
CA TYR A 53 -13.19 -19.16 -6.93
C TYR A 53 -12.33 -17.91 -6.78
N ILE A 54 -12.96 -16.81 -6.33
CA ILE A 54 -12.25 -15.58 -5.95
C ILE A 54 -12.36 -15.37 -4.45
N ILE A 55 -11.23 -15.13 -3.79
CA ILE A 55 -11.18 -14.60 -2.43
C ILE A 55 -10.41 -13.29 -2.47
N SER A 56 -11.13 -12.18 -2.34
CA SER A 56 -10.61 -10.83 -2.55
C SER A 56 -10.68 -10.03 -1.25
N PHE A 57 -9.61 -9.35 -0.87
CA PHE A 57 -9.60 -8.52 0.33
C PHE A 57 -8.62 -7.36 0.27
N GLY A 58 -8.99 -6.26 0.95
CA GLY A 58 -8.26 -5.00 0.92
C GLY A 58 -9.11 -3.85 0.39
N LYS A 59 -8.57 -2.63 0.40
CA LYS A 59 -9.28 -1.41 -0.03
C LYS A 59 -9.69 -1.45 -1.51
N ALA A 60 -8.93 -2.14 -2.35
CA ALA A 60 -9.16 -2.25 -3.80
C ALA A 60 -9.90 -3.54 -4.19
N SER A 61 -10.33 -4.37 -3.23
CA SER A 61 -10.87 -5.71 -3.47
C SER A 61 -12.04 -5.72 -4.45
N ILE A 62 -13.02 -4.82 -4.29
CA ILE A 62 -14.19 -4.73 -5.18
C ILE A 62 -13.80 -4.39 -6.61
N SER A 63 -12.86 -3.45 -6.77
CA SER A 63 -12.42 -3.00 -8.09
C SER A 63 -11.66 -4.11 -8.82
N MET A 64 -10.72 -4.79 -8.13
CA MET A 64 -9.98 -5.94 -8.67
C MET A 64 -10.93 -7.11 -9.02
N THR A 65 -11.86 -7.43 -8.12
CA THR A 65 -12.82 -8.52 -8.34
C THR A 65 -13.70 -8.24 -9.54
N LYS A 66 -14.19 -7.01 -9.71
CA LYS A 66 -15.02 -6.65 -10.86
C LYS A 66 -14.30 -6.89 -12.19
N ALA A 67 -13.03 -6.50 -12.30
CA ALA A 67 -12.24 -6.80 -13.50
C ALA A 67 -12.06 -8.30 -13.72
N MET A 68 -11.83 -9.07 -12.65
CA MET A 68 -11.73 -10.54 -12.74
C MET A 68 -13.05 -11.22 -13.11
N GLU A 69 -14.20 -10.74 -12.63
CA GLU A 69 -15.51 -11.25 -13.06
C GLU A 69 -15.73 -11.04 -14.56
N GLU A 70 -15.35 -9.87 -15.08
CA GLU A 70 -15.45 -9.55 -16.51
C GLU A 70 -14.51 -10.43 -17.36
N ILE A 71 -13.29 -10.68 -16.90
CA ILE A 71 -12.32 -11.55 -17.58
C ILE A 71 -12.78 -13.01 -17.57
N LEU A 72 -13.16 -13.54 -16.40
CA LEU A 72 -13.49 -14.95 -16.24
C LEU A 72 -14.88 -15.30 -16.78
N GLY A 73 -15.84 -14.37 -16.71
CA GLY A 73 -17.21 -14.55 -17.16
C GLY A 73 -17.84 -15.82 -16.57
N ASP A 74 -18.30 -16.72 -17.45
CA ASP A 74 -18.96 -17.96 -17.06
C ASP A 74 -18.04 -18.96 -16.34
N SER A 75 -16.73 -18.87 -16.52
CA SER A 75 -15.77 -19.77 -15.87
C SER A 75 -15.63 -19.54 -14.37
N LEU A 76 -16.01 -18.36 -13.86
CA LEU A 76 -16.02 -18.09 -12.42
C LEU A 76 -17.21 -18.78 -11.76
N THR A 77 -16.98 -19.57 -10.71
CA THR A 77 -18.04 -20.27 -9.97
C THR A 77 -18.69 -19.36 -8.94
N SER A 78 -17.92 -18.83 -7.99
CA SER A 78 -18.39 -17.92 -6.93
C SER A 78 -17.19 -17.29 -6.21
N GLY A 79 -17.43 -16.52 -5.14
CA GLY A 79 -16.34 -16.02 -4.32
C GLY A 79 -16.77 -15.13 -3.18
N ILE A 80 -15.79 -14.60 -2.46
CA ILE A 80 -15.97 -13.64 -1.36
C ILE A 80 -15.05 -12.43 -1.61
N ALA A 81 -15.59 -11.23 -1.49
CA ALA A 81 -14.85 -9.97 -1.52
C ALA A 81 -15.07 -9.17 -0.23
N ILE A 82 -13.98 -8.72 0.41
CA ILE A 82 -14.01 -8.02 1.69
C ILE A 82 -13.35 -6.65 1.53
N THR A 83 -14.05 -5.59 1.89
CA THR A 83 -13.57 -4.20 1.79
C THR A 83 -13.88 -3.40 3.06
N LYS A 84 -13.43 -2.15 3.12
CA LYS A 84 -13.78 -1.24 4.24
C LYS A 84 -15.21 -0.71 4.09
N TYR A 85 -15.79 -0.24 5.20
CA TYR A 85 -17.12 0.37 5.17
C TYR A 85 -17.26 1.51 4.15
N GLY A 86 -18.35 1.47 3.40
CA GLY A 86 -18.68 2.46 2.36
C GLY A 86 -17.93 2.27 1.05
N PHE A 87 -17.15 1.20 0.91
CA PHE A 87 -16.40 0.86 -0.32
C PHE A 87 -16.95 -0.37 -1.02
N SER A 88 -18.08 -0.92 -0.56
CA SER A 88 -18.82 -1.96 -1.27
C SER A 88 -19.33 -1.49 -2.64
N GLY A 89 -19.61 -2.46 -3.50
CA GLY A 89 -20.17 -2.23 -4.82
C GLY A 89 -20.80 -3.52 -5.36
N PRO A 90 -21.62 -3.41 -6.43
CA PRO A 90 -22.25 -4.59 -7.02
C PRO A 90 -21.22 -5.48 -7.71
N LEU A 91 -21.26 -6.76 -7.37
CA LEU A 91 -20.56 -7.87 -8.04
C LEU A 91 -21.60 -8.91 -8.47
N SER A 92 -21.27 -9.70 -9.48
CA SER A 92 -22.23 -10.57 -10.19
C SER A 92 -22.33 -11.95 -9.56
N LYS A 93 -21.18 -12.54 -9.20
CA LYS A 93 -21.03 -13.91 -8.68
C LYS A 93 -20.35 -13.95 -7.31
N VAL A 94 -19.71 -12.86 -6.91
CA VAL A 94 -18.94 -12.76 -5.66
C VAL A 94 -19.74 -12.04 -4.58
N GLU A 95 -19.81 -12.64 -3.40
CA GLU A 95 -20.46 -12.03 -2.22
C GLU A 95 -19.58 -10.94 -1.61
N VAL A 96 -20.18 -9.82 -1.21
CA VAL A 96 -19.46 -8.66 -0.67
C VAL A 96 -19.69 -8.51 0.83
N TYR A 97 -18.61 -8.29 1.57
CA TYR A 97 -18.60 -8.00 2.99
C TYR A 97 -17.82 -6.72 3.27
N GLU A 98 -18.25 -5.96 4.27
CA GLU A 98 -17.53 -4.79 4.77
C GLU A 98 -17.03 -5.05 6.19
N ALA A 99 -15.83 -4.58 6.49
CA ALA A 99 -15.17 -4.78 7.78
C ALA A 99 -14.36 -3.54 8.22
N GLY A 100 -13.93 -3.55 9.49
CA GLY A 100 -13.17 -2.47 10.11
C GLY A 100 -11.75 -2.30 9.56
N HIS A 101 -11.37 -1.04 9.32
CA HIS A 101 -10.03 -0.62 8.96
C HIS A 101 -9.80 0.82 9.46
N PRO A 102 -8.64 1.17 10.06
CA PRO A 102 -7.39 0.40 10.13
C PRO A 102 -7.33 -0.63 11.27
N THR A 103 -8.28 -0.61 12.19
CA THR A 103 -8.36 -1.57 13.29
C THR A 103 -9.42 -2.62 12.98
N PRO A 104 -9.14 -3.92 13.15
CA PRO A 104 -10.12 -4.98 12.97
C PRO A 104 -11.27 -4.86 13.97
N ASP A 105 -12.47 -5.27 13.54
CA ASP A 105 -13.71 -5.30 14.30
C ASP A 105 -14.43 -6.66 14.19
N ASP A 106 -15.60 -6.79 14.80
CA ASP A 106 -16.35 -8.06 14.79
C ASP A 106 -16.68 -8.53 13.37
N ASN A 107 -16.96 -7.61 12.44
CA ASN A 107 -17.18 -7.95 11.04
C ASN A 107 -15.92 -8.47 10.36
N SER A 108 -14.74 -8.04 10.81
CA SER A 108 -13.45 -8.59 10.36
C SER A 108 -13.29 -10.06 10.77
N ILE A 109 -13.78 -10.46 11.96
CA ILE A 109 -13.83 -11.87 12.40
C ILE A 109 -14.83 -12.65 11.57
N ILE A 110 -16.04 -12.11 11.41
CA ILE A 110 -17.10 -12.77 10.63
C ILE A 110 -16.63 -13.03 9.21
N ALA A 111 -15.98 -12.05 8.59
CA ALA A 111 -15.39 -12.17 7.27
C ALA A 111 -14.28 -13.23 7.23
N GLY A 112 -13.35 -13.22 8.20
CA GLY A 112 -12.30 -14.24 8.31
C GLY A 112 -12.86 -15.66 8.48
N LYS A 113 -13.90 -15.83 9.30
CA LYS A 113 -14.58 -17.11 9.46
C LYS A 113 -15.26 -17.57 8.17
N LYS A 114 -15.94 -16.67 7.46
CA LYS A 114 -16.58 -17.00 6.18
C LYS A 114 -15.57 -17.45 5.13
N VAL A 115 -14.41 -16.79 5.06
CA VAL A 115 -13.31 -17.21 4.18
C VAL A 115 -12.80 -18.59 4.56
N HIS A 116 -12.58 -18.84 5.86
CA HIS A 116 -12.17 -20.16 6.33
C HIS A 116 -13.19 -21.25 5.96
N ASP A 117 -14.47 -21.06 6.31
CA ASP A 117 -15.53 -22.02 6.00
C ASP A 117 -15.68 -22.27 4.48
N PHE A 118 -15.45 -21.23 3.66
CA PHE A 118 -15.49 -21.33 2.20
C PHE A 118 -14.34 -22.18 1.67
N LEU A 119 -13.11 -21.92 2.11
CA LEU A 119 -11.92 -22.66 1.66
C LEU A 119 -11.95 -24.13 2.13
N GLU A 120 -12.49 -24.42 3.30
CA GLU A 120 -12.70 -25.80 3.76
C GLU A 120 -13.68 -26.60 2.87
N SER A 121 -14.48 -25.92 2.04
CA SER A 121 -15.38 -26.56 1.08
C SER A 121 -14.76 -26.84 -0.29
N THR A 122 -13.53 -26.39 -0.55
CA THR A 122 -12.85 -26.57 -1.84
C THR A 122 -12.00 -27.83 -1.87
N GLY A 123 -11.69 -28.32 -3.07
CA GLY A 123 -10.99 -29.58 -3.33
C GLY A 123 -9.71 -29.42 -4.18
N ALA A 124 -9.01 -30.53 -4.37
CA ALA A 124 -7.71 -30.56 -5.06
C ALA A 124 -7.73 -30.15 -6.54
N ASN A 125 -8.92 -30.17 -7.15
CA ASN A 125 -9.16 -29.80 -8.55
C ASN A 125 -9.77 -28.39 -8.67
N ASP A 126 -9.84 -27.62 -7.59
CA ASP A 126 -10.33 -26.24 -7.66
C ASP A 126 -9.17 -25.25 -7.80
N LEU A 127 -9.46 -24.11 -8.41
CA LEU A 127 -8.55 -22.96 -8.52
C LEU A 127 -9.04 -21.80 -7.65
N ILE A 128 -8.18 -21.32 -6.75
CA ILE A 128 -8.46 -20.17 -5.89
C ILE A 128 -7.66 -18.95 -6.34
N LEU A 129 -8.35 -17.88 -6.69
CA LEU A 129 -7.75 -16.60 -7.06
C LEU A 129 -7.83 -15.64 -5.86
N PHE A 130 -6.69 -15.40 -5.23
CA PHE A 130 -6.57 -14.41 -4.16
C PHE A 130 -6.30 -13.03 -4.75
N LEU A 131 -7.19 -12.06 -4.50
CA LEU A 131 -6.99 -10.67 -4.93
C LEU A 131 -6.69 -9.82 -3.69
N ILE A 132 -5.44 -9.39 -3.54
CA ILE A 132 -4.93 -8.82 -2.30
C ILE A 132 -4.53 -7.37 -2.53
N SER A 133 -5.01 -6.48 -1.65
CA SER A 133 -4.59 -5.08 -1.64
C SER A 133 -4.44 -4.55 -0.20
N GLY A 134 -3.96 -3.32 -0.09
CA GLY A 134 -3.77 -2.62 1.18
C GLY A 134 -4.93 -2.72 2.16
N GLY A 135 -4.62 -2.85 3.45
CA GLY A 135 -5.60 -2.97 4.54
C GLY A 135 -6.09 -4.39 4.86
N GLY A 136 -5.65 -5.41 4.10
CA GLY A 136 -6.03 -6.80 4.31
C GLY A 136 -5.79 -7.34 5.73
N SER A 137 -4.73 -6.88 6.40
CA SER A 137 -4.38 -7.30 7.77
C SER A 137 -5.49 -7.07 8.80
N ALA A 138 -6.27 -5.98 8.64
CA ALA A 138 -7.39 -5.65 9.52
C ALA A 138 -8.69 -6.30 9.02
N LEU A 139 -8.99 -6.11 7.73
CA LEU A 139 -10.27 -6.49 7.12
C LEU A 139 -10.59 -7.98 7.20
N VAL A 140 -9.56 -8.84 7.15
CA VAL A 140 -9.72 -10.30 7.24
C VAL A 140 -8.88 -10.82 8.39
N THR A 141 -9.55 -11.09 9.51
CA THR A 141 -8.90 -11.55 10.72
C THR A 141 -9.61 -12.79 11.22
N TYR A 142 -8.88 -13.88 11.42
CA TYR A 142 -9.42 -15.09 12.03
C TYR A 142 -8.52 -15.49 13.20
N PRO A 143 -8.78 -14.96 14.41
CA PRO A 143 -7.94 -15.23 15.58
C PRO A 143 -7.88 -16.73 15.88
N ARG A 144 -6.74 -17.19 16.42
CA ARG A 144 -6.65 -18.56 16.92
C ARG A 144 -7.69 -18.80 18.01
N LYS A 145 -8.12 -20.05 18.16
CA LYS A 145 -9.15 -20.45 19.12
C LYS A 145 -8.80 -19.94 20.53
N GLY A 146 -9.74 -19.24 21.16
CA GLY A 146 -9.58 -18.69 22.51
C GLY A 146 -9.07 -17.24 22.56
N ILE A 147 -8.55 -16.69 21.45
CA ILE A 147 -8.10 -15.30 21.36
C ILE A 147 -9.26 -14.38 20.97
N SER A 148 -9.46 -13.30 21.72
CA SER A 148 -10.41 -12.24 21.35
C SER A 148 -9.74 -11.11 20.58
N LEU A 149 -10.51 -10.30 19.84
CA LEU A 149 -10.00 -9.05 19.26
C LEU A 149 -9.44 -8.10 20.32
N THR A 150 -10.04 -8.10 21.52
CA THR A 150 -9.56 -7.25 22.62
C THR A 150 -8.16 -7.66 23.06
N ASP A 151 -7.86 -8.95 23.09
CA ASP A 151 -6.52 -9.46 23.40
C ASP A 151 -5.51 -9.01 22.34
N MET A 152 -5.83 -9.21 21.06
CA MET A 152 -4.97 -8.78 19.95
C MET A 152 -4.73 -7.27 19.94
N ALA A 153 -5.78 -6.48 20.20
CA ALA A 153 -5.70 -5.02 20.22
C ALA A 153 -4.82 -4.51 21.38
N LYS A 154 -4.99 -5.05 22.59
CA LYS A 154 -4.17 -4.70 23.75
C LYS A 154 -2.70 -5.04 23.53
N LEU A 155 -2.41 -6.22 22.98
CA LEU A 155 -1.05 -6.64 22.69
C LEU A 155 -0.40 -5.73 21.64
N THR A 156 -1.13 -5.45 20.56
CA THR A 156 -0.68 -4.55 19.50
C THR A 156 -0.38 -3.14 20.03
N ASP A 157 -1.28 -2.56 20.84
CA ASP A 157 -1.06 -1.24 21.45
C ASP A 157 0.14 -1.25 22.40
N GLY A 158 0.33 -2.30 23.19
CA GLY A 158 1.51 -2.47 24.06
C GLY A 158 2.82 -2.50 23.29
N LEU A 159 2.88 -3.25 22.19
CA LEU A 159 4.07 -3.32 21.32
C LEU A 159 4.35 -1.99 20.62
N ILE A 160 3.32 -1.33 20.07
CA ILE A 160 3.47 -0.01 19.44
C ILE A 160 4.00 1.02 20.45
N ARG A 161 3.43 1.08 21.66
CA ARG A 161 3.90 2.01 22.72
C ARG A 161 5.32 1.74 23.17
N SER A 162 5.77 0.49 23.06
CA SER A 162 7.12 0.06 23.43
C SER A 162 8.14 0.27 22.31
N GLY A 163 7.70 0.76 21.15
CA GLY A 163 8.57 1.02 20.00
C GLY A 163 8.96 -0.24 19.23
N ALA A 164 8.12 -1.28 19.24
CA ALA A 164 8.31 -2.45 18.40
C ALA A 164 8.30 -2.07 16.92
N THR A 165 9.18 -2.70 16.16
CA THR A 165 9.25 -2.55 14.71
C THR A 165 8.04 -3.19 14.03
N ILE A 166 7.82 -2.86 12.75
CA ILE A 166 6.72 -3.45 11.98
C ILE A 166 6.90 -4.98 11.80
N ASP A 167 8.13 -5.44 11.67
CA ASP A 167 8.44 -6.86 11.50
C ASP A 167 8.16 -7.66 12.79
N GLU A 168 8.49 -7.08 13.95
CA GLU A 168 8.16 -7.67 15.25
C GLU A 168 6.65 -7.69 15.50
N LEU A 169 5.94 -6.60 15.16
CA LEU A 169 4.48 -6.57 15.22
C LEU A 169 3.85 -7.65 14.33
N ASN A 170 4.36 -7.81 13.11
CA ASN A 170 3.85 -8.81 12.17
C ASN A 170 4.16 -10.23 12.63
N THR A 171 5.36 -10.49 13.17
CA THR A 171 5.72 -11.77 13.80
C THR A 171 4.65 -12.17 14.83
N VAL A 172 4.36 -11.30 15.80
CA VAL A 172 3.34 -11.58 16.82
C VAL A 172 1.94 -11.78 16.21
N ARG A 173 1.56 -10.94 15.23
CA ARG A 173 0.23 -11.02 14.59
C ARG A 173 0.02 -12.30 13.80
N LYS A 174 1.05 -12.80 13.10
CA LYS A 174 1.00 -14.05 12.33
C LYS A 174 0.73 -15.24 13.25
N HIS A 175 1.37 -15.28 14.42
CA HIS A 175 1.21 -16.36 15.39
C HIS A 175 -0.13 -16.36 16.15
N LEU A 176 -0.87 -15.24 16.14
CA LEU A 176 -2.18 -15.13 16.81
C LEU A 176 -3.38 -15.24 15.87
N CYS A 177 -3.16 -15.27 14.55
CA CYS A 177 -4.22 -15.25 13.55
C CYS A 177 -4.02 -16.36 12.53
N SER A 178 -4.98 -17.28 12.43
CA SER A 178 -4.92 -18.47 11.57
C SER A 178 -4.86 -18.19 10.06
N ILE A 179 -5.17 -16.96 9.62
CA ILE A 179 -5.13 -16.54 8.20
C ILE A 179 -3.76 -15.98 7.79
N LYS A 180 -3.02 -15.37 8.72
CA LYS A 180 -1.79 -14.63 8.41
C LYS A 180 -0.60 -15.60 8.29
N GLY A 181 0.54 -15.14 7.77
CA GLY A 181 1.78 -15.93 7.71
C GLY A 181 1.60 -17.28 7.00
N GLY A 182 1.04 -17.28 5.80
CA GLY A 182 0.78 -18.48 5.01
C GLY A 182 -0.47 -19.27 5.40
N GLY A 183 -1.18 -18.85 6.46
CA GLY A 183 -2.37 -19.53 6.95
C GLY A 183 -3.51 -19.62 5.93
N LEU A 184 -3.70 -18.59 5.09
CA LEU A 184 -4.72 -18.62 4.04
C LEU A 184 -4.36 -19.59 2.90
N ALA A 185 -3.08 -19.64 2.50
CA ALA A 185 -2.63 -20.65 1.56
C ALA A 185 -2.84 -22.06 2.13
N LYS A 186 -2.56 -22.25 3.43
CA LYS A 186 -2.78 -23.54 4.12
C LYS A 186 -4.26 -23.95 4.11
N MET A 187 -5.18 -23.00 4.31
CA MET A 187 -6.62 -23.27 4.25
C MET A 187 -7.09 -23.63 2.83
N ALA A 188 -6.47 -23.10 1.79
CA ALA A 188 -6.81 -23.43 0.42
C ALA A 188 -6.23 -24.78 -0.04
N PHE A 189 -5.20 -25.30 0.63
CA PHE A 189 -4.61 -26.59 0.26
C PHE A 189 -5.62 -27.73 0.50
N PRO A 190 -5.85 -28.64 -0.48
CA PRO A 190 -4.98 -28.98 -1.61
C PRO A 190 -5.31 -28.31 -2.97
N SER A 191 -6.21 -27.32 -3.01
CA SER A 191 -6.52 -26.55 -4.22
C SER A 191 -5.29 -25.79 -4.73
N GLU A 192 -5.22 -25.52 -6.03
CA GLU A 192 -4.21 -24.61 -6.57
C GLU A 192 -4.63 -23.18 -6.26
N SER A 193 -3.66 -22.32 -5.91
CA SER A 193 -3.96 -20.92 -5.60
C SER A 193 -3.01 -19.93 -6.25
N ILE A 194 -3.58 -18.82 -6.72
CA ILE A 194 -2.86 -17.74 -7.38
C ILE A 194 -3.21 -16.43 -6.71
N SER A 195 -2.20 -15.71 -6.23
CA SER A 195 -2.35 -14.38 -5.62
C SER A 195 -2.02 -13.28 -6.62
N LEU A 196 -2.98 -12.37 -6.86
CA LEU A 196 -2.80 -11.11 -7.58
C LEU A 196 -2.75 -9.97 -6.55
N ILE A 197 -1.62 -9.30 -6.45
CA ILE A 197 -1.29 -8.42 -5.33
C ILE A 197 -1.07 -6.99 -5.82
N LEU A 198 -1.84 -6.04 -5.27
CA LEU A 198 -1.62 -4.61 -5.40
C LEU A 198 -0.91 -4.10 -4.15
N SER A 199 0.38 -3.77 -4.27
CA SER A 199 1.24 -3.45 -3.14
C SER A 199 1.10 -2.00 -2.70
N ASP A 200 0.86 -1.79 -1.40
CA ASP A 200 0.90 -0.50 -0.73
C ASP A 200 2.05 -0.40 0.29
N VAL A 201 3.11 -1.19 0.12
CA VAL A 201 4.26 -1.27 1.03
C VAL A 201 5.55 -1.03 0.28
N VAL A 202 6.44 -0.21 0.85
CA VAL A 202 7.74 0.11 0.24
C VAL A 202 8.56 -1.18 0.03
N GLY A 203 9.09 -1.37 -1.18
CA GLY A 203 9.91 -2.52 -1.54
C GLY A 203 9.12 -3.79 -1.89
N ASP A 204 7.80 -3.73 -1.85
CA ASP A 204 6.88 -4.82 -2.17
C ASP A 204 7.14 -6.18 -1.45
N PRO A 205 7.50 -6.22 -0.15
CA PRO A 205 7.70 -7.47 0.58
C PRO A 205 6.38 -8.21 0.78
N LEU A 206 6.21 -9.36 0.11
CA LEU A 206 4.97 -10.12 0.09
C LEU A 206 4.53 -10.64 1.47
N ASP A 207 5.49 -10.88 2.36
CA ASP A 207 5.27 -11.37 3.73
C ASP A 207 4.78 -10.28 4.70
N VAL A 208 4.96 -9.02 4.32
CA VAL A 208 4.44 -7.85 5.04
C VAL A 208 3.09 -7.41 4.48
N ILE A 209 2.89 -7.48 3.16
CA ILE A 209 1.61 -7.12 2.51
C ILE A 209 0.49 -7.99 3.07
N ALA A 210 -0.50 -7.36 3.70
CA ALA A 210 -1.59 -8.03 4.41
C ALA A 210 -1.13 -9.06 5.48
N SER A 211 0.10 -8.94 6.00
CA SER A 211 0.77 -9.92 6.88
C SER A 211 1.02 -11.29 6.21
N GLY A 212 1.25 -11.30 4.90
CA GLY A 212 1.69 -12.47 4.15
C GLY A 212 0.76 -13.68 4.24
N PRO A 213 -0.56 -13.56 4.03
CA PRO A 213 -1.50 -14.67 4.27
C PRO A 213 -1.30 -15.85 3.31
N THR A 214 -0.69 -15.61 2.15
CA THR A 214 -0.47 -16.64 1.12
C THR A 214 0.99 -16.98 0.88
N VAL A 215 1.93 -16.44 1.66
CA VAL A 215 3.38 -16.68 1.52
C VAL A 215 3.95 -17.32 2.78
N PRO A 216 5.12 -17.98 2.68
CA PRO A 216 5.78 -18.56 3.84
C PRO A 216 6.06 -17.54 4.94
N ASP A 217 5.99 -17.98 6.18
CA ASP A 217 6.54 -17.25 7.31
C ASP A 217 7.87 -17.85 7.74
N THR A 218 8.82 -16.98 8.08
CA THR A 218 10.15 -17.39 8.57
C THR A 218 10.30 -17.19 10.08
N SER A 219 9.36 -16.48 10.69
CA SER A 219 9.32 -16.28 12.14
C SER A 219 8.68 -17.47 12.85
N THR A 220 8.95 -17.59 14.14
CA THR A 220 8.53 -18.72 14.98
C THR A 220 7.87 -18.25 16.29
N TYR A 221 7.23 -19.18 16.99
CA TYR A 221 6.77 -18.96 18.37
C TYR A 221 7.93 -18.60 19.31
N GLY A 222 9.16 -19.04 19.01
CA GLY A 222 10.37 -18.61 19.72
C GLY A 222 10.64 -17.12 19.54
N ASP A 223 10.58 -16.60 18.31
CA ASP A 223 10.74 -15.17 18.03
C ASP A 223 9.62 -14.35 18.69
N PHE A 224 8.39 -14.84 18.64
CA PHE A 224 7.27 -14.24 19.37
C PHE A 224 7.61 -14.14 20.87
N HIS A 225 8.07 -15.22 21.50
CA HIS A 225 8.45 -15.21 22.91
C HIS A 225 9.55 -14.16 23.21
N GLU A 226 10.61 -14.13 22.40
CA GLU A 226 11.71 -13.16 22.56
C GLU A 226 11.24 -11.70 22.46
N ILE A 227 10.31 -11.41 21.54
CA ILE A 227 9.73 -10.06 21.39
C ILE A 227 8.97 -9.66 22.66
N ILE A 228 8.18 -10.57 23.22
CA ILE A 228 7.41 -10.29 24.45
C ILE A 228 8.33 -10.04 25.65
N GLU A 229 9.40 -10.83 25.79
CA GLU A 229 10.39 -10.62 26.84
C GLU A 229 11.15 -9.30 26.65
N ARG A 230 11.64 -9.03 25.44
CA ARG A 230 12.40 -7.83 25.08
C ARG A 230 11.67 -6.54 25.45
N TYR A 231 10.37 -6.49 25.16
CA TYR A 231 9.53 -5.33 25.46
C TYR A 231 8.83 -5.43 26.83
N SER A 232 9.05 -6.51 27.58
CA SER A 232 8.43 -6.77 28.89
C SER A 232 6.90 -6.62 28.85
N ILE A 233 6.27 -7.13 27.79
CA ILE A 233 4.83 -7.00 27.58
C ILE A 233 4.08 -8.01 28.46
N THR A 234 3.09 -7.53 29.21
CA THR A 234 2.20 -8.41 29.97
C THR A 234 1.14 -9.01 29.04
N LEU A 235 1.19 -10.33 28.84
CA LEU A 235 0.21 -11.07 28.04
C LEU A 235 -1.10 -11.30 28.81
N SER A 236 -2.23 -11.37 28.08
CA SER A 236 -3.45 -11.91 28.66
C SER A 236 -3.34 -13.44 28.79
N PRO A 237 -4.11 -14.08 29.69
CA PRO A 237 -4.06 -15.54 29.86
C PRO A 237 -4.31 -16.32 28.57
N ALA A 238 -5.18 -15.81 27.70
CA ALA A 238 -5.47 -16.44 26.41
C ALA A 238 -4.26 -16.39 25.46
N VAL A 239 -3.58 -15.25 25.37
CA VAL A 239 -2.39 -15.09 24.53
C VAL A 239 -1.21 -15.89 25.09
N ALA A 240 -1.03 -15.88 26.41
CA ALA A 240 0.00 -16.67 27.09
C ALA A 240 -0.18 -18.17 26.81
N GLY A 241 -1.42 -18.68 26.89
CA GLY A 241 -1.72 -20.07 26.57
C GLY A 241 -1.39 -20.44 25.12
N VAL A 242 -1.71 -19.57 24.15
CA VAL A 242 -1.35 -19.81 22.74
C VAL A 242 0.17 -19.81 22.53
N LEU A 243 0.90 -18.94 23.23
CA LEU A 243 2.36 -18.92 23.15
C LEU A 243 2.99 -20.16 23.78
N GLU A 244 2.52 -20.58 24.97
CA GLU A 244 2.96 -21.81 25.63
C GLU A 244 2.67 -23.04 24.76
N ASP A 245 1.44 -23.20 24.28
CA ASP A 245 1.04 -24.30 23.39
C ASP A 245 1.87 -24.31 22.09
N GLY A 246 2.22 -23.14 21.55
CA GLY A 246 3.08 -23.00 20.37
C GLY A 246 4.53 -23.42 20.64
N LEU A 247 5.10 -22.99 21.77
CA LEU A 247 6.47 -23.36 22.19
C LEU A 247 6.60 -24.86 22.52
N GLU A 248 5.52 -25.47 23.04
CA GLU A 248 5.45 -26.92 23.30
C GLU A 248 5.12 -27.75 22.04
N GLY A 249 4.80 -27.11 20.91
CA GLY A 249 4.45 -27.77 19.66
C GLY A 249 3.04 -28.41 19.64
N VAL A 250 2.17 -28.01 20.58
CA VAL A 250 0.76 -28.41 20.61
C VAL A 250 -0.02 -27.71 19.49
N ILE A 251 0.28 -26.43 19.27
CA ILE A 251 -0.20 -25.68 18.11
C ILE A 251 0.90 -25.67 17.06
N GLU A 252 0.55 -26.06 15.84
CA GLU A 252 1.48 -26.02 14.71
C GLU A 252 1.97 -24.60 14.41
N GLU A 253 3.24 -24.53 14.01
CA GLU A 253 3.86 -23.31 13.52
C GLU A 253 3.15 -22.78 12.26
N THR A 254 3.35 -21.49 11.98
CA THR A 254 3.07 -20.89 10.69
C THR A 254 3.78 -21.67 9.56
N PRO A 255 3.15 -21.86 8.38
CA PRO A 255 3.78 -22.57 7.27
C PRO A 255 5.13 -21.99 6.85
N SER A 256 6.19 -22.80 6.99
CA SER A 256 7.53 -22.45 6.51
C SER A 256 7.63 -22.62 4.99
N SER A 257 8.74 -22.15 4.40
CA SER A 257 8.97 -22.26 2.96
C SER A 257 9.05 -23.69 2.42
N GLU A 258 9.26 -24.67 3.29
CA GLU A 258 9.32 -26.09 2.94
C GLU A 258 7.93 -26.77 3.00
N ALA A 259 6.90 -26.05 3.44
CA ALA A 259 5.55 -26.61 3.54
C ALA A 259 4.98 -26.95 2.13
N PRO A 260 4.43 -28.17 1.93
CA PRO A 260 3.93 -28.63 0.62
C PRO A 260 2.85 -27.73 0.00
N VAL A 261 2.15 -26.93 0.83
CA VAL A 261 1.17 -25.96 0.38
C VAL A 261 1.75 -25.01 -0.67
N PHE A 262 3.00 -24.58 -0.52
CA PHE A 262 3.58 -23.58 -1.40
C PHE A 262 3.96 -24.10 -2.78
N GLU A 263 4.02 -25.43 -2.98
CA GLU A 263 4.21 -26.05 -4.30
C GLU A 263 3.05 -25.75 -5.27
N LYS A 264 1.85 -25.47 -4.72
CA LYS A 264 0.63 -25.14 -5.46
C LYS A 264 0.24 -23.66 -5.35
N THR A 265 1.16 -22.80 -4.95
CA THR A 265 0.92 -21.36 -4.85
C THR A 265 1.68 -20.61 -5.93
N SER A 266 1.13 -19.50 -6.40
CA SER A 266 1.83 -18.54 -7.27
C SER A 266 1.43 -17.13 -6.88
N HIS A 267 2.36 -16.18 -7.01
CA HIS A 267 2.15 -14.79 -6.58
C HIS A 267 2.59 -13.84 -7.67
N TYR A 268 1.74 -12.87 -7.98
CA TYR A 268 1.98 -11.86 -8.99
C TYR A 268 1.68 -10.48 -8.41
N LEU A 269 2.69 -9.62 -8.40
CA LEU A 269 2.48 -8.19 -8.20
C LEU A 269 1.86 -7.62 -9.48
N VAL A 270 0.60 -7.21 -9.39
CA VAL A 270 -0.15 -6.64 -10.52
C VAL A 270 -0.09 -5.12 -10.56
N GLY A 271 0.30 -4.50 -9.45
CA GLY A 271 0.58 -3.07 -9.37
C GLY A 271 1.35 -2.72 -8.10
N ASN A 272 2.19 -1.70 -8.20
CA ASN A 272 3.04 -1.16 -7.14
C ASN A 272 3.49 0.27 -7.50
N ASN A 273 4.28 0.89 -6.62
CA ASN A 273 4.79 2.24 -6.85
C ASN A 273 5.73 2.32 -8.06
N ALA A 274 6.54 1.29 -8.29
CA ALA A 274 7.46 1.24 -9.42
C ALA A 274 6.71 1.30 -10.77
N LEU A 275 5.56 0.64 -10.89
CA LEU A 275 4.69 0.74 -12.06
C LEU A 275 4.16 2.17 -12.26
N ALA A 276 3.72 2.82 -11.18
CA ALA A 276 3.27 4.22 -11.25
C ALA A 276 4.40 5.16 -11.73
N LEU A 277 5.62 4.99 -11.22
CA LEU A 277 6.77 5.80 -11.63
C LEU A 277 7.19 5.54 -13.07
N MET A 278 7.11 4.29 -13.55
CA MET A 278 7.39 3.96 -14.95
C MET A 278 6.42 4.70 -15.89
N GLU A 279 5.14 4.75 -15.54
CA GLU A 279 4.14 5.42 -16.39
C GLU A 279 4.19 6.94 -16.25
N ALA A 280 4.56 7.46 -15.07
CA ALA A 280 4.96 8.86 -14.91
C ALA A 280 6.16 9.21 -15.82
N GLU A 281 7.17 8.35 -15.90
CA GLU A 281 8.35 8.53 -16.73
C GLU A 281 8.00 8.56 -18.22
N ASN A 282 7.19 7.61 -18.68
CA ASN A 282 6.66 7.60 -20.03
C ASN A 282 5.92 8.92 -20.33
N LYS A 283 5.05 9.35 -19.40
CA LYS A 283 4.28 10.59 -19.59
C LYS A 283 5.15 11.84 -19.63
N ALA A 284 6.15 11.93 -18.77
CA ALA A 284 7.08 13.04 -18.73
C ALA A 284 7.91 13.11 -20.03
N SER A 285 8.33 11.96 -20.55
CA SER A 285 9.04 11.85 -21.83
C SER A 285 8.17 12.34 -23.00
N GLU A 286 6.88 11.97 -23.04
CA GLU A 286 5.92 12.48 -24.04
C GLU A 286 5.76 14.00 -23.99
N LEU A 287 5.83 14.59 -22.80
CA LEU A 287 5.75 16.04 -22.58
C LEU A 287 7.07 16.77 -22.88
N GLY A 288 8.12 16.04 -23.25
CA GLY A 288 9.40 16.58 -23.71
C GLY A 288 10.46 16.76 -22.62
N TYR A 289 10.28 16.16 -21.45
CA TYR A 289 11.30 16.15 -20.39
C TYR A 289 12.29 15.00 -20.60
N ASN A 290 13.56 15.24 -20.28
CA ASN A 290 14.48 14.15 -19.98
C ASN A 290 14.14 13.60 -18.60
N THR A 291 14.12 12.28 -18.44
CA THR A 291 13.60 11.65 -17.22
C THR A 291 14.68 10.90 -16.45
N MET A 292 14.49 10.84 -15.13
CA MET A 292 15.24 9.94 -14.26
C MET A 292 14.34 9.50 -13.11
N VAL A 293 14.07 8.20 -13.03
CA VAL A 293 13.52 7.58 -11.81
C VAL A 293 14.64 7.40 -10.79
N LEU A 294 14.63 8.22 -9.74
CA LEU A 294 15.63 8.19 -8.67
C LEU A 294 15.49 6.92 -7.82
N THR A 295 14.27 6.63 -7.35
CA THR A 295 13.96 5.44 -6.55
C THR A 295 12.45 5.32 -6.31
N SER A 296 11.95 4.09 -6.15
CA SER A 296 10.59 3.76 -5.65
C SER A 296 10.59 3.39 -4.16
N SER A 297 11.67 3.68 -3.43
CA SER A 297 11.89 3.22 -2.06
C SER A 297 12.25 4.35 -1.08
N VAL A 298 11.71 5.55 -1.31
CA VAL A 298 11.87 6.66 -0.38
C VAL A 298 11.23 6.32 0.95
N ILE A 299 12.02 6.37 2.02
CA ILE A 299 11.59 6.27 3.41
C ILE A 299 12.31 7.34 4.25
N GLY A 300 11.73 7.69 5.39
CA GLY A 300 12.31 8.64 6.34
C GLY A 300 11.42 9.85 6.60
N GLU A 301 11.95 10.83 7.33
CA GLU A 301 11.21 12.03 7.71
C GLU A 301 11.00 12.94 6.49
N ALA A 302 9.75 13.26 6.17
CA ALA A 302 9.34 14.01 4.98
C ALA A 302 10.13 15.32 4.78
N ARG A 303 10.29 16.11 5.85
CA ARG A 303 11.03 17.38 5.81
C ARG A 303 12.54 17.21 5.58
N GLU A 304 13.13 16.07 5.94
CA GLU A 304 14.55 15.82 5.74
C GLU A 304 14.83 15.31 4.33
N VAL A 305 13.98 14.42 3.81
CA VAL A 305 14.01 13.97 2.41
C VAL A 305 13.85 15.17 1.45
N ALA A 306 12.96 16.10 1.77
CA ALA A 306 12.75 17.32 0.99
C ALA A 306 14.03 18.13 0.75
N LYS A 307 14.94 18.20 1.74
CA LYS A 307 16.23 18.92 1.61
C LYS A 307 17.16 18.26 0.60
N VAL A 308 17.15 16.93 0.55
CA VAL A 308 17.92 16.16 -0.44
C VAL A 308 17.35 16.40 -1.83
N PHE A 309 16.02 16.34 -1.98
CA PHE A 309 15.35 16.66 -3.25
C PHE A 309 15.65 18.08 -3.72
N ALA A 310 15.61 19.08 -2.83
CA ALA A 310 15.99 20.45 -3.16
C ALA A 310 17.47 20.58 -3.55
N ALA A 311 18.38 19.82 -2.94
CA ALA A 311 19.77 19.78 -3.33
C ALA A 311 19.95 19.23 -4.75
N ILE A 312 19.23 18.17 -5.11
CA ILE A 312 19.21 17.60 -6.47
C ILE A 312 18.65 18.62 -7.47
N ALA A 313 17.52 19.25 -7.16
CA ALA A 313 16.93 20.27 -8.03
C ALA A 313 17.86 21.47 -8.26
N ARG A 314 18.57 21.95 -7.22
CA ARG A 314 19.58 23.00 -7.33
C ARG A 314 20.76 22.57 -8.21
N GLU A 315 21.19 21.32 -8.10
CA GLU A 315 22.28 20.77 -8.90
C GLU A 315 21.90 20.71 -10.38
N GLU A 316 20.71 20.18 -10.69
CA GLU A 316 20.16 20.16 -12.05
C GLU A 316 20.00 21.55 -12.63
N ARG A 317 19.39 22.46 -11.86
CA ARG A 317 19.19 23.87 -12.22
C ARG A 317 20.52 24.58 -12.53
N ARG A 318 21.62 24.17 -11.90
CA ARG A 318 22.92 24.83 -12.04
C ARG A 318 23.81 24.20 -13.10
N ARG A 319 23.76 22.88 -13.24
CA ARG A 319 24.72 22.11 -14.03
C ARG A 319 24.10 21.27 -15.14
N GLY A 320 22.78 21.02 -15.12
CA GLY A 320 22.10 20.10 -16.04
C GLY A 320 22.64 18.68 -15.93
N THR A 321 22.83 18.21 -14.70
CA THR A 321 23.36 16.88 -14.37
C THR A 321 22.65 16.32 -13.12
N PRO A 322 22.39 15.01 -13.04
CA PRO A 322 22.81 13.97 -13.99
C PRO A 322 22.07 13.93 -15.33
N ILE A 323 20.93 14.61 -15.51
CA ILE A 323 20.18 14.59 -16.78
C ILE A 323 20.05 15.99 -17.42
N PRO A 324 19.98 16.10 -18.76
CA PRO A 324 19.85 17.40 -19.41
C PRO A 324 18.50 18.08 -19.12
N LEU A 325 18.48 19.41 -19.19
CA LEU A 325 17.24 20.19 -19.11
C LEU A 325 16.47 20.17 -20.45
N PRO A 326 15.14 20.27 -20.44
CA PRO A 326 14.27 20.26 -19.25
C PRO A 326 14.23 18.85 -18.62
N ALA A 327 14.31 18.78 -17.29
CA ALA A 327 14.47 17.55 -16.53
C ALA A 327 13.21 17.25 -15.70
N CYS A 328 12.86 15.96 -15.62
CA CYS A 328 11.84 15.42 -14.74
C CYS A 328 12.46 14.29 -13.89
N ILE A 329 12.63 14.55 -12.60
CA ILE A 329 13.13 13.58 -11.64
C ILE A 329 11.96 13.02 -10.86
N LEU A 330 11.83 11.70 -10.89
CA LEU A 330 10.73 10.97 -10.30
C LEU A 330 11.22 10.17 -9.11
N ALA A 331 10.49 10.21 -8.02
CA ALA A 331 10.73 9.34 -6.87
C ALA A 331 9.40 8.91 -6.26
N GLY A 332 9.41 7.80 -5.53
CA GLY A 332 8.23 7.32 -4.81
C GLY A 332 8.62 6.47 -3.61
N GLY A 333 7.64 6.20 -2.75
CA GLY A 333 7.83 5.53 -1.47
C GLY A 333 6.84 6.07 -0.45
N GLU A 334 7.17 5.97 0.84
CA GLU A 334 6.31 6.46 1.91
C GLU A 334 7.13 7.10 3.02
N THR A 335 7.06 8.44 3.10
CA THR A 335 7.71 9.19 4.17
C THR A 335 6.83 9.27 5.42
N THR A 336 7.43 9.62 6.55
CA THR A 336 6.72 9.82 7.81
C THR A 336 6.86 11.24 8.31
N VAL A 337 5.93 11.65 9.17
CA VAL A 337 5.98 12.93 9.89
C VAL A 337 6.04 12.66 11.39
N THR A 338 7.08 13.17 12.04
CA THR A 338 7.13 13.19 13.49
C THR A 338 6.26 14.33 14.01
N MET A 339 5.10 13.99 14.59
CA MET A 339 4.17 14.96 15.16
C MET A 339 4.77 15.66 16.40
N LYS A 340 4.99 16.97 16.29
CA LYS A 340 5.46 17.86 17.37
C LYS A 340 4.46 18.97 17.70
N GLY A 341 3.72 19.41 16.69
CA GLY A 341 2.68 20.43 16.80
C GLY A 341 1.26 19.87 16.81
N LYS A 342 0.28 20.77 16.72
CA LYS A 342 -1.15 20.46 16.65
C LYS A 342 -1.78 20.90 15.32
N GLY A 343 -0.95 21.21 14.33
CA GLY A 343 -1.37 21.62 13.00
C GLY A 343 -2.04 20.50 12.23
N LEU A 344 -2.59 20.88 11.08
CA LEU A 344 -3.15 19.97 10.10
C LEU A 344 -2.19 19.85 8.90
N GLY A 345 -2.01 18.63 8.40
CA GLY A 345 -1.12 18.36 7.28
C GLY A 345 -0.94 16.85 7.06
N GLY A 346 0.00 16.54 6.20
CA GLY A 346 0.47 15.18 5.94
C GLY A 346 1.90 15.20 5.42
N ARG A 347 2.42 14.01 5.11
CA ARG A 347 3.81 13.79 4.69
C ARG A 347 4.13 14.47 3.36
N CYS A 348 3.23 14.43 2.38
CA CYS A 348 3.43 15.07 1.07
C CYS A 348 3.40 16.60 1.18
N GLN A 349 2.43 17.16 1.92
CA GLN A 349 2.36 18.58 2.22
C GLN A 349 3.57 19.04 3.04
N GLU A 350 4.02 18.26 4.02
CA GLU A 350 5.20 18.62 4.80
C GLU A 350 6.49 18.62 3.97
N MET A 351 6.65 17.62 3.08
CA MET A 351 7.74 17.57 2.11
C MET A 351 7.72 18.79 1.20
N ALA A 352 6.56 19.12 0.62
CA ALA A 352 6.41 20.29 -0.26
C ALA A 352 6.80 21.59 0.46
N LEU A 353 6.33 21.81 1.70
CA LEU A 353 6.66 23.03 2.45
C LEU A 353 8.14 23.12 2.79
N SER A 354 8.76 21.99 3.18
CA SER A 354 10.19 21.95 3.46
C SER A 354 11.03 22.13 2.20
N PHE A 355 10.59 21.60 1.06
CA PHE A 355 11.23 21.81 -0.23
C PHE A 355 11.18 23.29 -0.64
N ALA A 356 10.00 23.94 -0.53
CA ALA A 356 9.81 25.36 -0.82
C ALA A 356 10.78 26.26 -0.04
N ILE A 357 11.01 25.96 1.24
CA ILE A 357 11.98 26.69 2.08
C ILE A 357 13.39 26.59 1.50
N GLU A 358 13.78 25.41 1.02
CA GLU A 358 15.12 25.14 0.49
C GLU A 358 15.36 25.71 -0.92
N VAL A 359 14.31 25.83 -1.73
CA VAL A 359 14.38 26.37 -3.09
C VAL A 359 13.87 27.80 -3.21
N ALA A 360 13.69 28.50 -2.09
CA ALA A 360 13.23 29.90 -2.10
C ALA A 360 14.07 30.76 -3.06
N ASP A 361 13.39 31.55 -3.89
CA ASP A 361 13.98 32.42 -4.92
C ASP A 361 14.70 31.67 -6.07
N LEU A 362 14.56 30.34 -6.16
CA LEU A 362 15.05 29.52 -7.27
C LEU A 362 13.96 29.35 -8.34
N ASN A 363 14.08 30.09 -9.43
CA ASN A 363 13.17 29.98 -10.57
C ASN A 363 13.33 28.63 -11.29
N ASP A 364 12.31 28.26 -12.06
CA ASP A 364 12.33 27.15 -13.02
C ASP A 364 12.42 25.77 -12.36
N VAL A 365 12.02 25.68 -11.08
CA VAL A 365 11.96 24.44 -10.30
C VAL A 365 10.57 24.29 -9.69
N LEU A 366 10.01 23.09 -9.80
CA LEU A 366 8.73 22.72 -9.19
C LEU A 366 8.85 21.32 -8.58
N LEU A 367 8.32 21.15 -7.38
CA LEU A 367 7.97 19.87 -6.79
C LEU A 367 6.45 19.71 -6.76
N LEU A 368 5.98 18.55 -7.20
CA LEU A 368 4.68 17.99 -6.83
C LEU A 368 4.96 16.80 -5.90
N ALA A 369 4.36 16.79 -4.71
CA ALA A 369 4.34 15.62 -3.84
C ALA A 369 2.89 15.23 -3.57
N ALA A 370 2.53 13.97 -3.83
CA ALA A 370 1.15 13.50 -3.67
C ALA A 370 1.05 12.03 -3.25
N GLY A 371 0.12 11.73 -2.35
CA GLY A 371 -0.33 10.38 -2.03
C GLY A 371 -1.25 9.85 -3.13
N THR A 372 -0.97 8.64 -3.61
CA THR A 372 -1.72 8.03 -4.73
C THR A 372 -3.14 7.63 -4.38
N ASP A 373 -3.49 7.56 -3.08
CA ASP A 373 -4.86 7.32 -2.60
C ASP A 373 -5.75 8.58 -2.61
N GLY A 374 -5.15 9.73 -2.90
CA GLY A 374 -5.81 11.02 -2.95
C GLY A 374 -5.88 11.76 -1.62
N ASN A 375 -5.27 11.19 -0.57
CA ASN A 375 -5.28 11.73 0.78
C ASN A 375 -3.86 11.83 1.34
N ASP A 376 -3.57 12.92 2.04
CA ASP A 376 -2.30 13.12 2.73
C ASP A 376 -2.56 13.46 4.20
N GLY A 377 -2.14 12.55 5.07
CA GLY A 377 -2.47 12.57 6.49
C GLY A 377 -3.97 12.45 6.73
N THR A 378 -4.54 13.36 7.52
CA THR A 378 -5.97 13.41 7.82
C THR A 378 -6.73 14.44 6.97
N THR A 379 -6.12 14.91 5.87
CA THR A 379 -6.68 15.96 5.01
C THR A 379 -7.47 15.40 3.83
N ASP A 380 -8.24 16.26 3.16
CA ASP A 380 -8.99 15.96 1.92
C ASP A 380 -8.17 16.19 0.64
N CYS A 381 -6.86 16.38 0.79
CA CYS A 381 -5.93 16.71 -0.27
C CYS A 381 -4.91 15.58 -0.44
N ALA A 382 -4.48 15.33 -1.67
CA ALA A 382 -3.44 14.35 -1.97
C ALA A 382 -2.04 14.84 -1.61
N GLY A 383 -1.84 16.16 -1.53
CA GLY A 383 -0.54 16.76 -1.32
C GLY A 383 -0.50 18.24 -1.70
N ALA A 384 0.65 18.72 -2.18
CA ALA A 384 0.83 20.13 -2.57
C ALA A 384 1.90 20.32 -3.65
N TYR A 385 1.82 21.47 -4.33
CA TYR A 385 2.89 22.02 -5.15
C TYR A 385 3.83 22.88 -4.31
N ALA A 386 5.12 22.91 -4.70
CA ALA A 386 6.11 23.80 -4.14
C ALA A 386 7.12 24.24 -5.21
N ASP A 387 7.33 25.53 -5.34
CA ASP A 387 8.26 26.16 -6.28
C ASP A 387 9.05 27.29 -5.58
N GLY A 388 9.97 27.93 -6.31
CA GLY A 388 10.79 29.02 -5.76
C GLY A 388 10.01 30.27 -5.33
N GLU A 389 8.76 30.44 -5.78
CA GLU A 389 7.90 31.59 -5.44
C GLU A 389 7.04 31.32 -4.20
N THR A 390 6.85 30.05 -3.82
CA THR A 390 5.96 29.60 -2.75
C THR A 390 6.20 30.35 -1.43
N ILE A 391 7.45 30.55 -1.03
CA ILE A 391 7.80 31.27 0.21
C ILE A 391 7.46 32.76 0.10
N GLN A 392 7.68 33.38 -1.05
CA GLN A 392 7.36 34.78 -1.26
C GLN A 392 5.84 34.99 -1.29
N ASN A 393 5.08 34.07 -1.89
CA ASN A 393 3.62 34.08 -1.86
C ASN A 393 3.09 33.96 -0.43
N GLY A 394 3.65 33.08 0.39
CA GLY A 394 3.34 33.00 1.82
C GLY A 394 3.63 34.30 2.58
N LYS A 395 4.80 34.93 2.35
CA LYS A 395 5.14 36.23 2.97
C LYS A 395 4.17 37.34 2.59
N ASN A 396 3.71 37.39 1.35
CA ASN A 396 2.72 38.36 0.88
C ASN A 396 1.38 38.22 1.62
N LEU A 397 1.08 37.01 2.14
CA LEU A 397 -0.07 36.68 2.97
C LEU A 397 0.22 36.70 4.49
N GLN A 398 1.40 37.18 4.90
CA GLN A 398 1.85 37.21 6.30
C GLN A 398 1.97 35.81 6.95
N LEU A 399 2.27 34.78 6.16
CA LEU A 399 2.50 33.42 6.62
C LEU A 399 4.00 33.14 6.78
N ASP A 400 4.38 32.53 7.90
CA ASP A 400 5.75 32.08 8.17
C ASP A 400 5.86 30.57 7.91
N ALA A 401 6.49 30.19 6.80
CA ALA A 401 6.66 28.79 6.41
C ALA A 401 7.36 27.93 7.48
N HIS A 402 8.38 28.47 8.17
CA HIS A 402 9.10 27.74 9.22
C HIS A 402 8.20 27.50 10.43
N MET A 403 7.38 28.48 10.80
CA MET A 403 6.40 28.34 11.88
C MET A 403 5.37 27.25 11.55
N PHE A 404 4.80 27.28 10.36
CA PHE A 404 3.81 26.28 9.92
C PHE A 404 4.43 24.88 9.86
N LEU A 405 5.65 24.74 9.35
CA LEU A 405 6.39 23.46 9.32
C LEU A 405 6.70 22.94 10.74
N SER A 406 7.13 23.82 11.65
CA SER A 406 7.44 23.44 13.03
C SER A 406 6.22 22.97 13.82
N ASN A 407 5.04 23.49 13.48
CA ASN A 407 3.76 23.13 14.11
C ASN A 407 3.01 22.01 13.37
N ASN A 408 3.64 21.34 12.39
CA ASN A 408 3.01 20.34 11.52
C ASN A 408 1.69 20.85 10.87
N ASN A 409 1.69 22.11 10.44
CA ASN A 409 0.50 22.78 9.87
C ASN A 409 0.64 23.05 8.36
N SER A 410 1.30 22.17 7.61
CA SER A 410 1.56 22.39 6.17
C SER A 410 0.27 22.61 5.35
N HIS A 411 -0.83 21.97 5.74
CA HIS A 411 -2.14 22.21 5.11
C HIS A 411 -2.60 23.65 5.24
N GLY A 412 -2.48 24.22 6.45
CA GLY A 412 -2.87 25.61 6.71
C GLY A 412 -2.09 26.60 5.85
N PHE A 413 -0.81 26.33 5.57
CA PHE A 413 0.00 27.18 4.70
C PHE A 413 -0.50 27.11 3.25
N PHE A 414 -0.58 25.90 2.69
CA PHE A 414 -0.92 25.71 1.28
C PHE A 414 -2.39 26.00 0.95
N LYS A 415 -3.27 25.91 1.94
CA LYS A 415 -4.67 26.33 1.79
C LYS A 415 -4.77 27.82 1.48
N GLU A 416 -3.98 28.63 2.17
CA GLU A 416 -3.99 30.09 1.99
C GLU A 416 -3.25 30.51 0.73
N THR A 417 -2.18 29.79 0.33
CA THR A 417 -1.45 30.08 -0.92
C THR A 417 -2.12 29.50 -2.17
N GLY A 418 -3.04 28.55 -2.02
CA GLY A 418 -3.79 27.94 -3.13
C GLY A 418 -3.04 26.82 -3.84
N ASP A 419 -2.05 26.20 -3.20
CA ASP A 419 -1.16 25.20 -3.81
C ASP A 419 -1.48 23.75 -3.42
N LEU A 420 -2.62 23.51 -2.76
CA LEU A 420 -3.08 22.16 -2.42
C LEU A 420 -3.50 21.38 -3.67
N ILE A 421 -3.17 20.09 -3.68
CA ILE A 421 -3.58 19.16 -4.74
C ILE A 421 -4.79 18.38 -4.26
N LYS A 422 -5.90 18.49 -4.99
CA LYS A 422 -7.15 17.77 -4.71
C LYS A 422 -7.50 16.86 -5.88
N THR A 423 -7.29 15.56 -5.71
CA THR A 423 -7.69 14.53 -6.68
C THR A 423 -9.08 13.96 -6.36
N GLY A 424 -9.51 14.05 -5.10
CA GLY A 424 -10.54 13.17 -4.56
C GLY A 424 -10.01 11.73 -4.38
N PRO A 425 -10.86 10.80 -3.92
CA PRO A 425 -10.47 9.41 -3.75
C PRO A 425 -10.16 8.77 -5.11
N THR A 426 -8.94 8.27 -5.25
CA THR A 426 -8.46 7.68 -6.53
C THR A 426 -8.88 6.22 -6.68
N GLY A 427 -9.20 5.54 -5.58
CA GLY A 427 -9.55 4.12 -5.57
C GLY A 427 -8.35 3.16 -5.59
N THR A 428 -7.12 3.68 -5.54
CA THR A 428 -5.88 2.90 -5.44
C THR A 428 -5.01 3.39 -4.28
N ASN A 429 -3.96 2.66 -3.93
CA ASN A 429 -2.92 3.12 -3.01
C ASN A 429 -1.63 2.35 -3.30
N VAL A 430 -0.65 3.03 -3.88
CA VAL A 430 0.71 2.54 -4.05
C VAL A 430 1.70 3.52 -3.42
N MET A 431 1.32 4.10 -2.28
CA MET A 431 2.07 5.10 -1.50
C MET A 431 2.17 6.47 -2.20
N ASP A 432 3.30 7.19 -2.09
CA ASP A 432 3.48 8.54 -2.60
C ASP A 432 4.27 8.57 -3.92
N ILE A 433 4.04 9.63 -4.68
CA ILE A 433 4.82 10.00 -5.87
C ILE A 433 5.32 11.44 -5.68
N TYR A 434 6.58 11.65 -6.02
CA TYR A 434 7.28 12.91 -5.97
C TYR A 434 7.82 13.23 -7.37
N ILE A 435 7.44 14.38 -7.92
CA ILE A 435 7.79 14.82 -9.27
C ILE A 435 8.53 16.14 -9.14
N ILE A 436 9.80 16.15 -9.49
CA ILE A 436 10.63 17.36 -9.52
C ILE A 436 10.84 17.74 -10.99
N LEU A 437 10.31 18.88 -11.40
CA LEU A 437 10.53 19.44 -12.72
C LEU A 437 11.55 20.58 -12.63
N VAL A 438 12.49 20.59 -13.56
CA VAL A 438 13.46 21.67 -13.74
C VAL A 438 13.45 22.10 -15.21
N ASP A 439 13.03 23.33 -15.50
CA ASP A 439 12.89 23.83 -16.88
C ASP A 439 14.17 24.58 -17.33
N MET A 440 14.22 25.00 -18.60
CA MET A 440 15.30 25.83 -19.15
C MET A 440 15.18 27.30 -18.73
N PHE A 441 16.30 28.03 -18.78
CA PHE A 441 16.45 29.41 -18.27
C PHE A 441 16.43 30.45 -19.37
#